data_AF-A0A919B2A4-F1
#
_entry.id   AF-A0A919B2A4-F1
#
_cell.length_a   1.000
_cell.length_b   1.000
_cell.length_c   1.000
_cell.angle_alpha   90.00
_cell.angle_beta   90.00
_cell.angle_gamma   90.00
#
_symmetry.space_group_name_H-M   'P 1'
#
loop_
_entity.id
_entity.type
_entity.pdbx_description
1 polymer ?
#
loop_
_entity_poly.entity_id
_entity_poly.type
_entity_poly.pdbx_seq_one_letter_code
_entity_poly.pdbx_strand_id
1 'polypeptide(L)'
;MTDRLITASKADHHLPALLALAAEYQQQVEAAWAYERKQREVQERRDVVARAAACVARDFPNTLARVLTAGSWTGYPSGSEGPAMAVAPLGAGLFLLRVTERGLDGPPDELFLLCPCPCGKYVEVLVDSEYDLAFVLDDLQRTSNCEELGVPLSQDEG
;
A
#
# COMPACT_ATOMS: atom_id res chain seq x y z
N MET A 1 -65.92 5.73 -24.42
CA MET A 1 -64.62 5.14 -24.80
C MET A 1 -63.53 6.24 -24.85
N THR A 2 -63.24 6.91 -23.73
CA THR A 2 -62.31 8.07 -23.69
C THR A 2 -61.29 8.00 -22.55
N ASP A 3 -61.40 7.01 -21.66
CA ASP A 3 -60.57 6.95 -20.44
C ASP A 3 -59.18 6.32 -20.64
N ARG A 4 -58.97 5.59 -21.75
CA ARG A 4 -57.69 4.89 -22.02
C ARG A 4 -56.61 5.74 -22.68
N LEU A 5 -56.95 6.92 -23.21
CA LEU A 5 -55.98 7.79 -23.90
C LEU A 5 -55.31 8.80 -22.94
N ILE A 6 -55.97 9.13 -21.82
CA ILE A 6 -55.47 10.12 -20.84
C ILE A 6 -54.39 9.52 -19.94
N THR A 7 -54.45 8.22 -19.65
CA THR A 7 -53.44 7.52 -18.85
C THR A 7 -52.11 7.33 -19.59
N ALA A 8 -52.13 7.13 -20.90
CA ALA A 8 -50.92 7.05 -21.72
C ALA A 8 -50.16 8.39 -21.78
N SER A 9 -50.89 9.50 -21.94
CA SER A 9 -50.29 10.86 -22.00
C SER A 9 -49.62 11.30 -20.69
N LYS A 10 -50.14 10.88 -19.53
CA LYS A 10 -49.50 11.13 -18.23
C LYS A 10 -48.22 10.32 -18.02
N ALA A 11 -48.21 9.06 -18.47
CA ALA A 11 -47.03 8.20 -18.33
C ALA A 11 -45.82 8.75 -19.11
N ASP A 12 -46.03 9.30 -20.31
CA ASP A 12 -44.97 9.90 -21.13
C ASP A 12 -44.36 11.18 -20.52
N HIS A 13 -45.12 11.92 -19.69
CA HIS A 13 -44.62 13.13 -19.03
C HIS A 13 -43.77 12.84 -17.79
N HIS A 14 -43.92 11.67 -17.17
CA HIS A 14 -43.18 11.32 -15.95
C HIS A 14 -41.86 10.62 -16.23
N LEU A 15 -41.70 9.99 -17.41
CA LEU A 15 -40.48 9.29 -17.77
C LEU A 15 -39.21 10.17 -17.72
N PRO A 16 -39.20 11.41 -18.27
CA PRO A 16 -38.02 12.28 -18.16
C PRO A 16 -37.68 12.65 -16.72
N ALA A 17 -38.69 12.88 -15.88
CA ALA A 17 -38.50 13.19 -14.47
C ALA A 17 -37.92 12.01 -13.68
N LEU A 18 -38.37 10.78 -13.99
CA LEU A 18 -37.82 9.57 -13.40
C LEU A 18 -36.38 9.30 -13.85
N LEU A 19 -36.05 9.56 -15.13
CA LEU A 19 -34.69 9.44 -15.63
C LEU A 19 -33.74 10.47 -14.98
N ALA A 20 -34.20 11.72 -14.82
CA ALA A 20 -33.43 12.74 -14.12
C ALA A 20 -33.18 12.37 -12.66
N LEU A 21 -34.22 11.90 -11.95
CA LEU A 21 -34.08 11.43 -10.57
C LEU A 21 -33.14 10.22 -10.45
N ALA A 22 -33.20 9.28 -11.40
CA ALA A 22 -32.30 8.13 -11.44
C ALA A 22 -30.84 8.56 -11.65
N ALA A 23 -30.59 9.53 -12.54
CA ALA A 23 -29.26 10.07 -12.78
C ALA A 23 -28.70 10.82 -11.55
N GLU A 24 -29.53 11.63 -10.88
CA GLU A 24 -29.15 12.30 -9.62
C GLU A 24 -28.81 11.28 -8.52
N TYR A 25 -29.63 10.24 -8.39
CA TYR A 25 -29.37 9.17 -7.43
C TYR A 25 -28.08 8.42 -7.73
N GLN A 26 -27.81 8.09 -9.00
CA GLN A 26 -26.55 7.47 -9.43
C GLN A 26 -25.34 8.33 -9.06
N GLN A 27 -25.39 9.64 -9.34
CA GLN A 27 -24.31 10.56 -8.98
C GLN A 27 -24.08 10.62 -7.46
N GLN A 28 -25.15 10.61 -6.66
CA GLN A 28 -25.02 10.60 -5.20
C GLN A 28 -24.36 9.30 -4.68
N VAL A 29 -24.75 8.15 -5.23
CA VAL A 29 -24.16 6.86 -4.88
C VAL A 29 -22.68 6.79 -5.28
N GLU A 30 -22.34 7.24 -6.49
CA GLU A 30 -20.95 7.29 -6.94
C GLU A 30 -20.09 8.21 -6.07
N ALA A 31 -20.62 9.38 -5.69
CA ALA A 31 -19.94 10.31 -4.80
C ALA A 31 -19.74 9.72 -3.39
N ALA A 32 -20.75 9.04 -2.84
CA ALA A 32 -20.66 8.37 -1.55
C ALA A 32 -19.59 7.27 -1.57
N TRP A 33 -19.60 6.41 -2.59
CA TRP A 33 -18.59 5.37 -2.75
C TRP A 33 -17.18 5.93 -2.96
N ALA A 34 -17.03 7.03 -3.72
CA ALA A 34 -15.73 7.68 -3.90
C ALA A 34 -15.21 8.27 -2.58
N TYR A 35 -16.10 8.86 -1.77
CA TYR A 35 -15.74 9.36 -0.45
C TYR A 35 -15.32 8.24 0.49
N GLU A 36 -16.07 7.14 0.56
CA GLU A 36 -15.75 5.98 1.39
C GLU A 36 -14.42 5.34 0.99
N ARG A 37 -14.15 5.17 -0.32
CA ARG A 37 -12.86 4.67 -0.81
C ARG A 37 -11.70 5.55 -0.34
N LYS A 38 -11.85 6.87 -0.47
CA LYS A 38 -10.82 7.83 -0.03
C LYS A 38 -10.59 7.76 1.49
N GLN A 39 -11.65 7.63 2.29
CA GLN A 39 -11.50 7.49 3.74
C GLN A 39 -10.79 6.18 4.11
N ARG A 40 -11.13 5.08 3.43
CA ARG A 40 -10.48 3.78 3.61
C ARG A 40 -8.99 3.85 3.29
N GLU A 41 -8.62 4.47 2.18
CA GLU A 41 -7.21 4.65 1.80
C GLU A 41 -6.44 5.49 2.82
N VAL A 42 -7.03 6.60 3.30
CA VAL A 42 -6.41 7.44 4.34
C VAL A 42 -6.21 6.66 5.63
N GLN A 43 -7.18 5.84 6.03
CA GLN A 43 -7.07 5.01 7.22
C GLN A 43 -6.01 3.92 7.04
N GLU A 44 -6.04 3.19 5.91
CA GLU A 44 -5.07 2.12 5.63
C GLU A 44 -3.64 2.65 5.60
N ARG A 45 -3.39 3.84 5.02
CA ARG A 45 -2.08 4.53 5.07
C ARG A 45 -1.60 4.78 6.50
N ARG A 46 -2.49 5.18 7.40
CA ARG A 46 -2.14 5.41 8.82
C ARG A 46 -1.87 4.10 9.54
N ASP A 47 -2.66 3.09 9.26
CA ASP A 47 -2.55 1.78 9.89
C ASP A 47 -1.23 1.09 9.51
N VAL A 48 -0.83 1.11 8.23
CA VAL A 48 0.46 0.52 7.81
C VAL A 48 1.66 1.26 8.41
N VAL A 49 1.59 2.59 8.51
CA VAL A 49 2.65 3.38 9.18
C VAL A 49 2.75 3.01 10.66
N ALA A 50 1.62 2.92 11.37
CA ALA A 50 1.59 2.56 12.78
C ALA A 50 2.15 1.15 13.01
N ARG A 51 1.78 0.19 12.16
CA ARG A 51 2.29 -1.19 12.22
C ARG A 51 3.79 -1.26 11.94
N ALA A 52 4.29 -0.55 10.93
CA ALA A 52 5.71 -0.53 10.62
C ALA A 52 6.54 0.06 11.77
N ALA A 53 6.08 1.19 12.35
CA ALA A 53 6.73 1.78 13.51
C ALA A 53 6.71 0.85 14.74
N ALA A 54 5.59 0.16 14.99
CA ALA A 54 5.48 -0.80 16.08
C ALA A 54 6.37 -2.03 15.87
N CYS A 55 6.46 -2.54 14.64
CA CYS A 55 7.35 -3.63 14.26
C CYS A 55 8.82 -3.27 14.54
N VAL A 56 9.27 -2.11 14.07
CA VAL A 56 10.63 -1.63 14.36
C VAL A 56 10.87 -1.43 15.85
N ALA A 57 9.91 -0.88 16.60
CA ALA A 57 10.03 -0.70 18.04
C ALA A 57 10.14 -2.04 18.80
N ARG A 58 9.48 -3.09 18.30
CA ARG A 58 9.47 -4.43 18.91
C ARG A 58 10.72 -5.23 18.54
N ASP A 59 11.05 -5.28 17.26
CA ASP A 59 12.02 -6.23 16.70
C ASP A 59 13.43 -5.60 16.61
N PHE A 60 13.52 -4.26 16.61
CA PHE A 60 14.77 -3.51 16.50
C PHE A 60 14.91 -2.39 17.56
N PRO A 61 14.70 -2.69 18.86
CA PRO A 61 14.61 -1.69 19.91
C PRO A 61 15.93 -0.92 20.16
N ASN A 62 17.08 -1.55 19.93
CA ASN A 62 18.39 -0.98 20.22
C ASN A 62 19.05 -0.31 19.00
N THR A 63 18.48 -0.53 17.82
CA THR A 63 18.99 -0.07 16.53
C THR A 63 17.99 0.86 15.84
N LEU A 64 17.14 0.34 14.95
CA LEU A 64 16.24 1.12 14.10
C LEU A 64 15.26 1.97 14.91
N ALA A 65 14.74 1.48 16.03
CA ALA A 65 13.80 2.21 16.88
C ALA A 65 14.39 3.51 17.48
N ARG A 66 15.72 3.62 17.53
CA ARG A 66 16.40 4.82 18.05
C ARG A 66 16.50 5.93 17.02
N VAL A 67 16.39 5.61 15.73
CA VAL A 67 16.58 6.55 14.61
C VAL A 67 15.29 6.78 13.82
N LEU A 68 14.39 5.80 13.81
CA LEU A 68 13.11 5.89 13.14
C LEU A 68 11.98 6.15 14.14
N THR A 69 11.21 7.20 13.86
CA THR A 69 9.96 7.49 14.56
C THR A 69 8.79 7.17 13.64
N ALA A 70 7.56 7.14 14.17
CA ALA A 70 6.37 6.99 13.33
C ALA A 70 6.27 8.05 12.21
N GLY A 71 6.80 9.25 12.43
CA GLY A 71 6.84 10.32 11.42
C GLY A 71 7.87 10.11 10.30
N SER A 72 8.78 9.14 10.44
CA SER A 72 9.77 8.80 9.42
C SER A 72 9.18 7.94 8.29
N TRP A 73 8.01 7.36 8.49
CA TRP A 73 7.38 6.42 7.57
C TRP A 73 6.37 7.08 6.65
N THR A 74 6.33 6.62 5.40
CA THR A 74 5.30 6.95 4.42
C THR A 74 4.49 5.70 4.09
N GLY A 75 3.17 5.76 4.33
CA GLY A 75 2.25 4.66 4.06
C GLY A 75 1.66 4.69 2.65
N TYR A 76 1.58 3.50 2.06
CA TYR A 76 0.98 3.21 0.76
C TYR A 76 -0.17 2.22 1.00
N PRO A 77 -1.41 2.60 0.69
CA PRO A 77 -2.54 1.70 0.85
C PRO A 77 -2.43 0.57 -0.17
N SER A 78 -3.15 -0.52 0.09
CA SER A 78 -3.22 -1.62 -0.86
C SER A 78 -3.86 -1.17 -2.17
N GLY A 79 -3.34 -1.69 -3.27
CA GLY A 79 -3.87 -1.48 -4.62
C GLY A 79 -4.74 -2.66 -5.07
N SER A 80 -5.20 -2.60 -6.32
CA SER A 80 -5.85 -3.75 -6.98
C SER A 80 -4.91 -4.95 -7.14
N GLU A 81 -3.60 -4.69 -7.22
CA GLU A 81 -2.57 -5.69 -7.56
C GLU A 81 -1.44 -5.78 -6.52
N GLY A 82 -1.53 -5.04 -5.41
CA GLY A 82 -0.39 -4.91 -4.49
C GLY A 82 -0.78 -4.81 -3.01
N PRO A 83 0.08 -5.33 -2.11
CA PRO A 83 -0.13 -5.24 -0.67
C PRO A 83 -0.03 -3.79 -0.18
N ALA A 84 -0.53 -3.55 1.03
CA ALA A 84 -0.32 -2.28 1.68
C ALA A 84 1.13 -2.24 2.22
N MET A 85 1.79 -1.10 2.13
CA MET A 85 3.22 -0.98 2.43
C MET A 85 3.53 0.29 3.22
N ALA A 86 4.64 0.29 3.95
CA ALA A 86 5.21 1.50 4.53
C ALA A 86 6.70 1.58 4.21
N VAL A 87 7.19 2.77 3.88
CA VAL A 87 8.60 3.01 3.54
C VAL A 87 9.19 4.08 4.43
N ALA A 88 10.41 3.87 4.95
CA ALA A 88 11.16 4.87 5.71
C ALA A 88 12.59 5.02 5.18
N PRO A 89 13.10 6.25 4.98
CA PRO A 89 14.48 6.45 4.60
C PRO A 89 15.43 6.24 5.78
N LEU A 90 16.57 5.58 5.53
CA LEU A 90 17.67 5.43 6.49
C LEU A 90 18.87 6.33 6.18
N GLY A 91 18.86 7.01 5.04
CA GLY A 91 19.98 7.82 4.55
C GLY A 91 20.94 7.01 3.68
N ALA A 92 21.90 7.69 3.04
CA ALA A 92 22.84 7.08 2.07
C ALA A 92 22.16 6.31 0.91
N GLY A 93 20.91 6.66 0.59
CA GLY A 93 20.11 5.94 -0.40
C GLY A 93 19.50 4.63 0.11
N LEU A 94 19.60 4.30 1.39
CA LEU A 94 18.94 3.13 1.99
C LEU A 94 17.51 3.46 2.40
N PHE A 95 16.61 2.48 2.23
CA PHE A 95 15.23 2.55 2.69
C PHE A 95 14.84 1.27 3.40
N LEU A 96 13.96 1.37 4.39
CA LEU A 96 13.20 0.23 4.88
C LEU A 96 11.88 0.17 4.17
N LEU A 97 11.50 -1.03 3.76
CA LEU A 97 10.21 -1.37 3.21
C LEU A 97 9.54 -2.36 4.15
N ARG A 98 8.34 -2.02 4.62
CA ARG A 98 7.46 -2.91 5.35
C ARG A 98 6.32 -3.32 4.44
N VAL A 99 6.15 -4.61 4.22
CA VAL A 99 5.04 -5.15 3.43
C VAL A 99 4.04 -5.82 4.37
N THR A 100 2.78 -5.39 4.30
CA THR A 100 1.68 -6.02 5.02
C THR A 100 0.81 -6.75 4.01
N GLU A 101 0.91 -8.07 3.99
CA GLU A 101 0.02 -8.89 3.16
C GLU A 101 -1.42 -8.87 3.68
N ARG A 102 -2.36 -8.95 2.75
CA ARG A 102 -3.78 -9.15 3.03
C ARG A 102 -4.08 -10.65 3.08
N GLY A 103 -3.93 -11.30 4.24
CA GLY A 103 -4.34 -12.70 4.37
C GLY A 103 -4.08 -13.31 5.75
N LEU A 104 -4.77 -14.41 6.04
CA LEU A 104 -4.53 -15.26 7.21
C LEU A 104 -3.40 -16.28 6.97
N ASP A 105 -3.03 -16.51 5.70
CA ASP A 105 -2.08 -17.55 5.27
C ASP A 105 -0.79 -16.99 4.61
N GLY A 106 -0.63 -15.67 4.60
CA GLY A 106 0.58 -15.02 4.08
C GLY A 106 1.77 -15.18 5.04
N PRO A 107 3.03 -15.12 4.55
CA PRO A 107 4.18 -15.02 5.43
C PRO A 107 4.00 -13.87 6.43
N PRO A 108 4.54 -14.01 7.66
CA PRO A 108 4.40 -12.97 8.66
C PRO A 108 5.02 -11.71 8.11
N ASP A 109 4.18 -10.68 7.94
CA ASP A 109 4.51 -9.27 8.02
C ASP A 109 6.06 -9.04 7.98
N GLU A 110 6.63 -8.84 6.78
CA GLU A 110 8.08 -8.79 6.53
C GLU A 110 8.66 -7.36 6.47
N LEU A 111 9.93 -7.21 6.86
CA LEU A 111 10.71 -5.98 6.80
C LEU A 111 11.92 -6.18 5.88
N PHE A 112 12.04 -5.36 4.85
CA PHE A 112 13.12 -5.39 3.88
C PHE A 112 13.98 -4.13 3.98
N LEU A 113 15.28 -4.30 3.81
CA LEU A 113 16.23 -3.23 3.54
C LEU A 113 16.41 -3.11 2.03
N LEU A 114 16.00 -1.97 1.48
CA LEU A 114 16.22 -1.61 0.09
C LEU A 114 17.60 -0.96 -0.05
N CYS A 115 18.49 -1.65 -0.75
CA CYS A 115 19.88 -1.24 -0.90
C CYS A 115 20.15 -0.78 -2.34
N PRO A 116 20.81 0.37 -2.54
CA PRO A 116 21.22 0.79 -3.88
C PRO A 116 22.30 -0.17 -4.38
N CYS A 117 22.10 -0.72 -5.57
CA CYS A 117 23.07 -1.58 -6.24
C CYS A 117 23.79 -0.79 -7.35
N PRO A 118 25.10 -1.02 -7.56
CA PRO A 118 25.89 -0.38 -8.62
C PRO A 118 25.29 -0.41 -10.03
N CYS A 119 24.39 -1.37 -10.33
CA CYS A 119 23.69 -1.41 -11.61
C CYS A 119 22.60 -0.32 -11.78
N GLY A 120 22.36 0.50 -10.75
CA GLY A 120 21.37 1.57 -10.75
C GLY A 120 19.97 1.14 -10.30
N LYS A 121 19.82 -0.09 -9.79
CA LYS A 121 18.57 -0.62 -9.22
C LYS A 121 18.67 -0.75 -7.70
N TYR A 122 17.54 -1.02 -7.07
CA TYR A 122 17.47 -1.43 -5.66
C TYR A 122 17.39 -2.95 -5.55
N VAL A 123 18.05 -3.51 -4.55
CA VAL A 123 17.89 -4.90 -4.13
C VAL A 123 17.19 -4.92 -2.79
N GLU A 124 16.31 -5.90 -2.59
CA GLU A 124 15.56 -6.09 -1.35
C GLU A 124 16.26 -7.17 -0.53
N VAL A 125 16.62 -6.84 0.70
CA VAL A 125 17.23 -7.78 1.63
C VAL A 125 16.29 -7.94 2.81
N LEU A 126 15.80 -9.15 3.06
CA LEU A 126 14.97 -9.42 4.23
C LEU A 126 15.79 -9.20 5.50
N VAL A 127 15.22 -8.50 6.47
CA VAL A 127 15.85 -8.25 7.76
C VAL A 127 14.84 -8.59 8.85
N ASP A 128 15.08 -9.69 9.55
CA ASP A 128 14.17 -10.19 10.58
C ASP A 128 14.59 -9.82 12.02
N SER A 129 15.84 -9.36 12.19
CA SER A 129 16.43 -9.15 13.51
C SER A 129 17.57 -8.12 13.50
N GLU A 130 17.90 -7.57 14.68
CA GLU A 130 19.02 -6.61 14.82
C GLU A 130 20.37 -7.20 14.39
N TYR A 131 20.54 -8.51 14.55
CA TYR A 131 21.75 -9.22 14.13
C TYR A 131 21.85 -9.27 12.60
N ASP A 132 20.78 -9.66 11.94
CA ASP A 132 20.69 -9.69 10.48
C ASP A 132 20.91 -8.30 9.88
N LEU A 133 20.32 -7.27 10.49
CA LEU A 133 20.54 -5.89 10.08
C LEU A 133 22.02 -5.52 10.14
N ALA A 134 22.69 -5.83 11.25
CA ALA A 134 24.10 -5.52 11.43
C ALA A 134 24.98 -6.28 10.42
N PHE A 135 24.67 -7.55 10.15
CA PHE A 135 25.37 -8.36 9.16
C PHE A 135 25.22 -7.79 7.75
N VAL A 136 23.99 -7.48 7.33
CA VAL A 136 23.72 -6.91 6.00
C VAL A 136 24.40 -5.56 5.83
N LEU A 137 24.39 -4.70 6.86
CA LEU A 137 25.05 -3.40 6.79
C LEU A 137 26.58 -3.49 6.73
N ASP A 138 27.20 -4.48 7.41
CA ASP A 138 28.64 -4.75 7.31
C ASP A 138 28.99 -5.32 5.93
N ASP A 139 28.17 -6.20 5.38
CA ASP A 139 28.38 -6.76 4.05
C ASP A 139 28.28 -5.68 2.96
N LEU A 140 27.25 -4.83 3.01
CA LEU A 140 27.09 -3.68 2.10
C LEU A 140 28.30 -2.73 2.08
N GLN A 141 29.03 -2.62 3.19
CA GLN A 141 30.26 -1.80 3.25
C GLN A 141 31.45 -2.47 2.55
N ARG A 142 31.45 -3.80 2.46
CA ARG A 142 32.54 -4.60 1.88
C ARG A 142 32.28 -4.94 0.42
N THR A 143 31.02 -5.09 0.06
CA THR A 143 30.56 -5.63 -1.21
C THR A 143 30.33 -4.52 -2.23
N SER A 144 31.05 -4.58 -3.35
CA SER A 144 30.90 -3.65 -4.48
C SER A 144 30.06 -4.20 -5.64
N ASN A 145 29.50 -5.42 -5.51
CA ASN A 145 28.88 -6.17 -6.60
C ASN A 145 27.49 -6.70 -6.22
N CYS A 146 26.57 -6.73 -7.17
CA CYS A 146 25.16 -6.99 -6.89
C CYS A 146 24.78 -8.48 -6.72
N GLU A 147 25.63 -9.42 -7.14
CA GLU A 147 25.36 -10.87 -7.02
C GLU A 147 25.47 -11.39 -5.57
N GLU A 148 26.25 -10.72 -4.72
CA GLU A 148 26.49 -11.13 -3.34
C GLU A 148 25.45 -10.56 -2.35
N LEU A 149 24.70 -9.51 -2.75
CA LEU A 149 23.77 -8.78 -1.88
C LEU A 149 22.34 -9.33 -1.82
N GLY A 150 22.01 -10.39 -2.56
CA GLY A 150 20.69 -11.02 -2.49
C GLY A 150 20.16 -11.45 -3.87
N VAL A 151 19.56 -12.65 -3.87
CA VAL A 151 18.97 -13.30 -5.04
C VAL A 151 17.95 -12.38 -5.71
N PRO A 152 18.05 -12.12 -7.03
CA PRO A 152 17.01 -11.39 -7.73
C PRO A 152 15.71 -12.18 -7.66
N LEU A 153 14.60 -11.50 -7.33
CA LEU A 153 13.27 -12.05 -7.56
C LEU A 153 13.20 -12.55 -9.00
N SER A 154 12.86 -13.84 -9.11
CA SER A 154 12.56 -14.57 -10.32
C SER A 154 11.87 -13.67 -11.33
N GLN A 155 12.49 -13.55 -12.49
CA GLN A 155 11.77 -13.28 -13.71
C GLN A 155 10.92 -14.51 -14.01
N ASP A 156 9.71 -14.59 -13.44
CA ASP A 156 8.64 -15.41 -14.04
C ASP A 156 7.86 -14.46 -14.96
N GLU A 157 8.26 -14.41 -16.24
CA GLU A 157 7.67 -15.14 -17.38
C GLU A 157 6.48 -14.36 -17.97
N GLY A 158 6.52 -14.17 -19.29
CA GLY A 158 5.60 -13.32 -20.05
C GLY A 158 4.25 -13.93 -20.37
#